data_AF-C6H643-F1
#
_entry.id   AF-C6H643-F1
#
_cell.length_a   1.000
_cell.length_b   1.000
_cell.length_c   1.000
_cell.angle_alpha   90.00
_cell.angle_beta   90.00
_cell.angle_gamma   90.00
#
_symmetry.space_group_name_H-M   'P 1'
#
loop_
_entity.id
_entity.type
_entity.pdbx_description
1 polymer ?
#
loop_
_entity_poly.entity_id
_entity_poly.type
_entity_poly.pdbx_seq_one_letter_code
_entity_poly.pdbx_strand_id
1 'polypeptide(L)'
;MPSTKDRGRDYRIFREPQITDARYDVIRRLDVLVTEIRSKYHSKAMSKSADESLNGDVLIVAHGHILRAFAMRWIGKPLTDTAFILEAGGVGTLSYEHHNIDEPAIILGGAFVVGD
;
A
#
# COMPACT_ATOMS: atom_id res chain seq x y z
N MET A 1 -1.91 -9.91 -46.73
CA MET A 1 -2.35 -8.86 -45.78
C MET A 1 -2.50 -9.49 -44.41
N PRO A 2 -1.67 -9.15 -43.40
CA PRO A 2 -1.87 -9.63 -42.05
C PRO A 2 -2.66 -8.61 -41.21
N SER A 3 -3.61 -9.15 -40.46
CA SER A 3 -4.50 -8.49 -39.50
C SER A 3 -3.73 -7.74 -38.40
N THR A 4 -4.04 -6.46 -38.24
CA THR A 4 -3.59 -5.57 -37.16
C THR A 4 -4.24 -6.00 -35.84
N LYS A 5 -3.63 -6.98 -35.16
CA LYS A 5 -3.97 -7.30 -33.79
C LYS A 5 -3.44 -6.18 -32.89
N ASP A 6 -4.37 -5.43 -32.34
CA ASP A 6 -4.25 -4.32 -31.38
C ASP A 6 -3.35 -4.67 -30.18
N ARG A 7 -2.03 -4.57 -30.38
CA ARG A 7 -0.98 -4.70 -29.35
C ARG A 7 -0.57 -3.30 -28.94
N GLY A 8 -1.36 -2.63 -28.10
CA GLY A 8 -1.00 -1.28 -27.70
C GLY A 8 -1.87 -0.56 -26.67
N ARG A 9 -2.78 -1.23 -25.95
CA ARG A 9 -3.43 -0.58 -24.80
C ARG A 9 -2.50 -0.62 -23.59
N ASP A 10 -1.65 0.41 -23.49
CA ASP A 10 -0.91 0.77 -22.29
C ASP A 10 -1.93 1.10 -21.18
N TYR A 11 -2.30 0.08 -20.40
CA TYR A 11 -3.32 0.16 -19.34
C TYR A 11 -2.75 0.88 -18.12
N ARG A 12 -2.52 2.18 -18.25
CA ARG A 12 -2.12 3.04 -17.12
C ARG A 12 -3.34 3.37 -16.27
N ILE A 13 -3.89 2.35 -15.60
CA ILE A 13 -5.17 2.38 -14.88
C ILE A 13 -5.26 3.51 -13.85
N PHE A 14 -4.15 4.10 -13.40
CA PHE A 14 -4.14 5.24 -12.48
C PHE A 14 -3.65 6.57 -13.10
N ARG A 15 -3.26 6.58 -14.38
CA ARG A 15 -2.70 7.75 -15.08
C ARG A 15 -3.62 8.33 -16.15
N GLU A 16 -4.77 7.73 -16.44
CA GLU A 16 -5.67 8.28 -17.47
C GLU A 16 -6.31 9.58 -16.98
N PRO A 17 -6.49 10.57 -17.87
CA PRO A 17 -6.89 11.94 -17.51
C PRO A 17 -8.30 12.07 -16.90
N GLN A 18 -9.20 11.11 -17.14
CA GLN A 18 -10.52 11.08 -16.51
C GLN A 18 -10.53 10.15 -15.28
N ILE A 19 -10.78 10.71 -14.10
CA ILE A 19 -11.05 9.91 -12.91
C ILE A 19 -12.47 9.35 -13.05
N THR A 20 -12.59 8.03 -13.14
CA THR A 20 -13.88 7.32 -13.20
C THR A 20 -14.39 7.03 -11.79
N ASP A 21 -15.71 6.86 -11.63
CA ASP A 21 -16.33 6.45 -10.35
C ASP A 21 -15.68 5.19 -9.75
N ALA A 22 -15.27 4.26 -10.61
CA ALA A 22 -14.56 3.04 -10.21
C ALA A 22 -13.20 3.33 -9.55
N ARG A 23 -12.45 4.35 -10.01
CA ARG A 23 -11.18 4.75 -9.38
C ARG A 23 -11.41 5.39 -8.02
N TYR A 24 -12.43 6.25 -7.92
CA TYR A 24 -12.81 6.85 -6.65
C TYR A 24 -13.19 5.78 -5.63
N ASP A 25 -13.95 4.75 -6.03
CA ASP A 25 -14.29 3.66 -5.11
C ASP A 25 -13.05 2.88 -4.65
N VAL A 26 -12.09 2.60 -5.55
CA VAL A 26 -10.82 1.96 -5.16
C VAL A 26 -10.05 2.82 -4.16
N ILE A 27 -9.89 4.12 -4.42
CA ILE A 27 -9.20 5.04 -3.51
C ILE A 27 -9.90 5.06 -2.15
N ARG A 28 -11.22 5.24 -2.15
CA ARG A 28 -12.04 5.27 -0.93
C ARG A 28 -11.87 3.99 -0.11
N ARG A 29 -11.92 2.83 -0.76
CA ARG A 29 -11.76 1.52 -0.09
C ARG A 29 -10.37 1.34 0.49
N LEU A 30 -9.33 1.79 -0.20
CA LEU A 30 -7.95 1.77 0.31
C LEU A 30 -7.81 2.70 1.53
N ASP A 31 -8.37 3.90 1.48
CA ASP A 31 -8.30 4.87 2.58
C ASP A 31 -9.05 4.38 3.82
N VAL A 32 -10.22 3.76 3.63
CA VAL A 32 -10.95 3.09 4.71
C VAL A 32 -10.10 1.98 5.32
N LEU A 33 -9.50 1.12 4.49
CA LEU A 33 -8.66 0.01 4.98
C LEU A 33 -7.44 0.52 5.76
N VAL A 34 -6.75 1.56 5.28
CA VAL A 34 -5.64 2.20 6.02
C VAL A 34 -6.12 2.70 7.38
N THR A 35 -7.27 3.36 7.42
CA THR A 35 -7.86 3.90 8.66
C THR A 35 -8.22 2.77 9.64
N GLU A 36 -8.80 1.68 9.15
CA GLU A 36 -9.13 0.52 9.98
C GLU A 36 -7.89 -0.16 10.54
N ILE A 37 -6.84 -0.33 9.73
CA ILE A 37 -5.59 -0.95 10.16
C ILE A 37 -4.94 -0.13 11.28
N ARG A 38 -4.84 1.19 11.07
CA ARG A 38 -4.27 2.13 12.06
C ARG A 38 -5.04 2.12 13.36
N SER A 39 -6.36 2.24 13.28
CA SER A 39 -7.20 2.41 14.47
C SER A 39 -7.38 1.12 15.26
N LYS A 40 -7.48 -0.04 14.60
CA LYS A 40 -7.78 -1.31 15.28
C LYS A 40 -6.52 -2.02 15.81
N TYR A 41 -5.42 -1.96 15.06
CA TYR A 41 -4.23 -2.77 15.34
C TYR A 41 -3.03 -1.90 15.77
N HIS A 42 -2.63 -0.88 15.00
CA HIS A 42 -1.40 -0.14 15.27
C HIS A 42 -1.49 0.83 16.45
N SER A 43 -2.58 1.59 16.58
CA SER A 43 -2.77 2.58 17.65
C SER A 43 -2.56 1.98 19.05
N LYS A 44 -3.12 0.79 19.27
CA LYS A 44 -3.00 0.05 20.53
C LYS A 44 -1.58 -0.44 20.76
N ALA A 45 -0.94 -0.98 19.73
CA ALA A 45 0.44 -1.47 19.80
C ALA A 45 1.45 -0.34 20.10
N MET A 46 1.19 0.88 19.63
CA MET A 46 2.06 2.06 19.87
C MET A 46 1.76 2.79 21.18
N SER A 47 0.57 2.61 21.76
CA SER A 47 0.15 3.32 22.98
C SER A 47 0.66 2.72 24.29
N LYS A 48 1.15 1.47 24.28
CA LYS A 48 1.57 0.76 25.50
C LYS A 48 3.08 0.87 25.70
N SER A 49 3.47 1.06 26.97
CA SER A 49 4.86 1.06 27.43
C SER A 49 5.60 -0.19 26.96
N ALA A 50 6.90 -0.06 26.69
CA ALA A 50 7.78 -1.09 26.11
C ALA A 50 7.79 -2.47 26.82
N ASP A 51 7.23 -2.57 28.03
CA ASP A 51 7.17 -3.79 28.85
C ASP A 51 6.00 -4.73 28.48
N GLU A 52 5.04 -4.26 27.67
CA GLU A 52 3.88 -5.05 27.23
C GLU A 52 3.68 -4.87 25.71
N SER A 53 4.71 -5.19 24.91
CA SER A 53 4.68 -5.01 23.46
C SER A 53 3.60 -5.90 22.82
N LEU A 54 2.49 -5.30 22.41
CA LEU A 54 1.51 -5.99 21.57
C LEU A 54 2.04 -6.01 20.14
N ASN A 55 2.06 -7.20 19.52
CA ASN A 55 2.39 -7.33 18.10
C ASN A 55 1.29 -6.64 17.28
N GLY A 56 1.65 -5.56 16.59
CA GLY A 56 0.76 -4.78 15.74
C GLY A 56 0.80 -5.18 14.26
N ASP A 57 1.60 -6.18 13.88
CA ASP A 57 1.86 -6.51 12.48
C ASP A 57 0.61 -7.02 11.75
N VAL A 58 0.37 -6.47 10.56
CA VAL A 58 -0.75 -6.85 9.68
C VAL A 58 -0.22 -7.32 8.32
N LEU A 59 -0.50 -8.57 7.97
CA LEU A 59 -0.18 -9.12 6.65
C LEU A 59 -1.34 -8.88 5.67
N ILE A 60 -1.04 -8.24 4.54
CA ILE A 60 -2.01 -8.01 3.45
C ILE A 60 -1.60 -8.84 2.24
N VAL A 61 -2.46 -9.78 1.84
CA VAL A 61 -2.27 -10.60 0.63
C VAL A 61 -3.25 -10.16 -0.44
N ALA A 62 -2.73 -9.63 -1.56
CA ALA A 62 -3.55 -9.14 -2.66
C ALA A 62 -2.76 -9.11 -3.99
N HIS A 63 -3.30 -8.42 -5.00
CA HIS A 63 -2.74 -8.35 -6.35
C HIS A 63 -1.79 -7.14 -6.53
N GLY A 64 -0.87 -7.22 -7.50
CA GLY A 64 0.18 -6.20 -7.67
C GLY A 64 -0.31 -4.77 -7.90
N HIS A 65 -1.39 -4.56 -8.66
CA HIS A 65 -1.95 -3.20 -8.85
C HIS A 65 -2.53 -2.61 -7.58
N ILE A 66 -3.27 -3.42 -6.79
CA ILE A 66 -3.91 -2.92 -5.57
C ILE A 66 -2.88 -2.71 -4.47
N LEU A 67 -1.85 -3.55 -4.37
CA LEU A 67 -0.78 -3.39 -3.38
C LEU A 67 0.08 -2.14 -3.64
N ARG A 68 0.40 -1.84 -4.91
CA ARG A 68 1.09 -0.59 -5.26
C ARG A 68 0.25 0.65 -4.96
N ALA A 69 -1.04 0.59 -5.24
CA ALA A 69 -1.97 1.66 -4.87
C ALA A 69 -2.07 1.80 -3.35
N PHE A 70 -2.17 0.69 -2.61
CA PHE A 70 -2.21 0.68 -1.16
C PHE A 70 -0.95 1.33 -0.56
N ALA A 71 0.24 1.01 -1.07
CA ALA A 71 1.49 1.63 -0.63
C ALA A 71 1.51 3.16 -0.84
N MET A 72 0.99 3.66 -1.97
CA MET A 72 0.84 5.11 -2.19
C MET A 72 -0.14 5.75 -1.20
N ARG A 73 -1.30 5.11 -0.98
CA ARG A 73 -2.31 5.60 -0.03
C ARG A 73 -1.83 5.54 1.42
N TRP A 74 -0.98 4.55 1.77
CA TRP A 74 -0.35 4.44 3.08
C TRP A 74 0.39 5.71 3.47
N ILE A 75 1.20 6.25 2.56
CA ILE A 75 1.96 7.49 2.75
C ILE A 75 1.17 8.75 2.36
N GLY A 76 -0.15 8.65 2.21
CA GLY A 76 -1.04 9.77 1.90
C GLY A 76 -0.86 10.37 0.49
N LYS A 77 -0.13 9.72 -0.42
CA LYS A 77 0.11 10.24 -1.76
C LYS A 77 -1.05 9.91 -2.72
N PRO A 78 -1.37 10.80 -3.68
CA PRO A 78 -2.38 10.51 -4.70
C PRO A 78 -1.91 9.39 -5.63
N LEU A 79 -2.84 8.67 -6.24
CA LEU A 79 -2.53 7.60 -7.20
C LEU A 79 -2.14 8.09 -8.60
N THR A 80 -1.95 9.40 -8.80
CA THR A 80 -1.66 10.00 -10.11
C THR A 80 -0.30 9.59 -10.66
N ASP A 81 0.67 9.26 -9.78
CA ASP A 81 2.02 8.83 -10.13
C ASP A 81 2.39 7.54 -9.39
N THR A 82 2.08 6.38 -9.97
CA THR A 82 2.50 5.09 -9.40
C THR A 82 3.91 4.72 -9.90
N ALA A 83 4.93 5.02 -9.10
CA ALA A 83 6.34 4.73 -9.41
C ALA A 83 6.89 3.51 -8.63
N PHE A 84 6.04 2.53 -8.33
CA PHE A 84 6.45 1.29 -7.65
C PHE A 84 6.49 0.10 -8.61
N ILE A 85 7.49 -0.75 -8.42
CA ILE A 85 7.57 -2.09 -9.01
C ILE A 85 7.34 -3.10 -7.89
N LEU A 86 6.46 -4.05 -8.14
CA LEU A 86 6.18 -5.16 -7.22
C LEU A 86 6.02 -6.42 -8.07
N GLU A 87 7.02 -7.30 -7.99
CA GLU A 87 7.05 -8.56 -8.73
C GLU A 87 6.11 -9.61 -8.12
N ALA A 88 5.79 -10.65 -8.89
CA ALA A 88 5.03 -11.78 -8.39
C ALA A 88 5.74 -12.44 -7.20
N GLY A 89 5.02 -12.63 -6.09
CA GLY A 89 5.61 -13.13 -4.84
C GLY A 89 6.46 -12.10 -4.08
N GLY A 90 6.59 -10.86 -4.59
CA GLY A 90 7.29 -9.78 -3.91
C GLY A 90 6.58 -9.35 -2.62
N VAL A 91 7.37 -8.97 -1.62
CA VAL A 91 6.91 -8.48 -0.32
C VAL A 91 7.44 -7.06 -0.10
N GLY A 92 6.56 -6.17 0.35
CA GLY A 92 6.93 -4.82 0.78
C GLY A 92 6.43 -4.57 2.21
N THR A 93 7.19 -3.81 2.98
CA THR A 93 6.86 -3.50 4.37
C THR A 93 6.51 -2.02 4.51
N LEU A 94 5.36 -1.77 5.15
CA LEU A 94 4.82 -0.45 5.42
C LEU A 94 4.82 -0.23 6.93
N SER A 95 5.31 0.93 7.38
CA SER A 95 5.47 1.25 8.79
C SER A 95 5.39 2.76 9.01
N TYR A 96 6.09 3.28 10.01
CA TYR A 96 6.05 4.66 10.45
C TYR A 96 7.44 5.17 10.84
N GLU A 97 7.68 6.47 10.70
CA GLU A 97 8.86 7.15 11.23
C GLU A 97 8.67 7.49 12.72
N HIS A 98 9.79 7.61 13.44
CA HIS A 98 9.84 8.09 14.83
C HIS A 98 8.87 7.43 15.82
N HIS A 99 8.45 6.17 15.56
CA HIS A 99 7.41 5.49 16.34
C HIS A 99 6.10 6.29 16.44
N ASN A 100 5.76 7.04 15.38
CA ASN A 100 4.60 7.93 15.34
C ASN A 100 3.59 7.49 14.26
N ILE A 101 2.37 7.15 14.67
CA ILE A 101 1.32 6.68 13.75
C ILE A 101 0.93 7.72 12.69
N ASP A 102 1.19 9.00 12.96
CA ASP A 102 0.88 10.11 12.05
C ASP A 102 1.95 10.33 10.97
N GLU A 103 3.08 9.61 11.06
CA GLU A 103 4.21 9.68 10.12
C GLU A 103 4.40 8.36 9.36
N PRO A 104 3.49 7.99 8.44
CA PRO A 104 3.59 6.74 7.72
C PRO A 104 4.75 6.73 6.71
N ALA A 105 5.42 5.58 6.62
CA ALA A 105 6.57 5.37 5.76
C ALA A 105 6.58 3.99 5.10
N ILE A 106 7.40 3.88 4.06
CA ILE A 106 7.69 2.63 3.35
C ILE A 106 9.11 2.22 3.74
N ILE A 107 9.28 0.99 4.23
CA ILE A 107 10.60 0.48 4.57
C ILE A 107 11.27 -0.06 3.31
N LEU A 108 12.38 0.57 2.89
CA LEU A 108 13.09 0.24 1.65
C LEU A 108 14.14 -0.89 1.79
N GLY A 109 14.22 -1.55 2.94
CA GLY A 109 15.24 -2.58 3.21
C GLY A 109 14.90 -3.59 4.31
N GLY A 110 13.62 -3.81 4.61
CA GLY A 110 13.18 -4.54 5.81
C GLY A 110 12.32 -5.77 5.57
N ALA A 111 12.30 -6.34 4.36
CA ALA A 111 11.54 -7.57 4.11
C ALA A 111 12.12 -8.81 4.84
N PHE A 112 13.32 -8.69 5.43
CA PHE A 112 14.01 -9.76 6.12
C PHE A 112 14.61 -9.23 7.42
N VAL A 113 13.96 -9.52 8.54
CA VAL A 113 14.60 -9.57 9.85
C VAL A 113 14.48 -11.04 10.26
N VAL A 114 15.60 -11.77 10.25
CA VAL A 114 15.66 -13.09 10.90
C VAL A 114 15.76 -12.79 12.38
N GLY A 115 14.68 -12.98 13.12
CA GLY A 115 14.76 -13.01 14.59
C GLY A 115 15.59 -14.22 15.01
N ASP A 116 16.38 -14.06 16.08
CA ASP A 116 17.06 -15.17 16.76
C ASP A 116 16.06 -16.23 17.26
#